data_AF-A0AA43L630-F1
#
_entry.id   AF-A0AA43L630-F1
#
_cell.length_a   1.000
_cell.length_b   1.000
_cell.length_c   1.000
_cell.angle_alpha   90.00
_cell.angle_beta   90.00
_cell.angle_gamma   90.00
#
_symmetry.space_group_name_H-M   'P 1'
#
loop_
_entity.id
_entity.type
_entity.pdbx_description
1 polymer ?
#
loop_
_entity_poly.entity_id
_entity_poly.type
_entity_poly.pdbx_seq_one_letter_code
_entity_poly.pdbx_strand_id
1 'polypeptide(L)'
;MRLDVLFPKISWLRPFIHDVSQLSQASIRTNDALYLLDKDDATWGLLLFTDSDGAKIVIERIKLKLQELNDTEFVKKYKVSLGLKIGAVEYQASTIENPLDFIVQAKKQLEYDV
;
A
#
# COMPACT_ATOMS: atom_id res chain seq x y z
N MET A 1 5.85 -7.33 19.25
CA MET A 1 4.72 -6.81 18.45
C MET A 1 5.34 -6.19 17.21
N ARG A 2 5.09 -6.77 16.03
CA ARG A 2 5.70 -6.35 14.76
C ARG A 2 4.65 -5.67 13.89
N LEU A 3 5.11 -4.70 13.13
CA LEU A 3 4.34 -3.74 12.36
C LEU A 3 5.10 -3.62 11.03
N ASP A 4 4.41 -3.69 9.88
CA ASP A 4 4.92 -3.35 8.54
C ASP A 4 4.08 -2.21 7.97
N VAL A 5 4.66 -1.19 7.29
CA VAL A 5 3.91 -0.07 6.67
C VAL A 5 3.98 -0.14 5.14
N LEU A 6 2.84 -0.24 4.45
CA LEU A 6 2.77 -0.19 2.97
C LEU A 6 2.20 1.12 2.42
N PHE A 7 2.82 1.66 1.37
CA PHE A 7 2.40 2.91 0.73
C PHE A 7 2.05 2.76 -0.75
N PRO A 8 0.78 2.60 -1.14
CA PRO A 8 0.37 2.68 -2.53
C PRO A 8 0.34 4.14 -3.02
N LYS A 9 0.93 4.46 -4.18
CA LYS A 9 0.87 5.80 -4.82
C LYS A 9 0.19 5.75 -6.19
N ILE A 10 -0.80 6.61 -6.45
CA ILE A 10 -1.52 6.72 -7.74
C ILE A 10 -1.46 8.16 -8.25
N SER A 11 -0.92 8.38 -9.45
CA SER A 11 -0.81 9.71 -10.06
C SER A 11 -2.05 10.08 -10.89
N TRP A 12 -3.09 10.62 -10.24
CA TRP A 12 -4.28 11.30 -10.80
C TRP A 12 -5.55 10.44 -11.07
N LEU A 13 -6.50 10.44 -10.11
CA LEU A 13 -7.98 10.50 -10.28
C LEU A 13 -8.72 10.20 -8.95
N ARG A 14 -9.43 11.19 -8.37
CA ARG A 14 -10.28 11.05 -7.17
C ARG A 14 -11.26 9.85 -7.14
N PRO A 15 -11.91 9.44 -8.24
CA PRO A 15 -12.86 8.31 -8.18
C PRO A 15 -12.22 6.96 -7.84
N PHE A 16 -10.91 6.76 -8.04
CA PHE A 16 -10.24 5.49 -7.74
C PHE A 16 -9.87 5.31 -6.26
N ILE A 17 -9.90 6.39 -5.46
CA ILE A 17 -9.49 6.34 -4.06
C ILE A 17 -10.38 5.39 -3.26
N HIS A 18 -11.69 5.41 -3.54
CA HIS A 18 -12.66 4.56 -2.85
C HIS A 18 -12.44 3.07 -3.15
N ASP A 19 -12.28 2.72 -4.42
CA ASP A 19 -12.16 1.32 -4.85
C ASP A 19 -10.83 0.71 -4.38
N VAL A 20 -9.75 1.48 -4.43
CA VAL A 20 -8.45 1.06 -3.88
C VAL A 20 -8.50 0.90 -2.36
N SER A 21 -9.26 1.75 -1.66
CA SER A 21 -9.44 1.64 -0.21
C SER A 21 -10.21 0.36 0.16
N GLN A 22 -11.31 0.05 -0.54
CA GLN A 22 -12.07 -1.19 -0.32
C GLN A 22 -11.24 -2.44 -0.66
N LEU A 23 -10.50 -2.39 -1.76
CA LEU A 23 -9.62 -3.47 -2.20
C LEU A 23 -8.51 -3.74 -1.19
N SER A 24 -7.93 -2.68 -0.63
CA SER A 24 -6.93 -2.76 0.44
C SER A 24 -7.53 -3.36 1.71
N GLN A 25 -8.70 -2.89 2.16
CA GLN A 25 -9.40 -3.46 3.31
C GLN A 25 -9.75 -4.95 3.13
N ALA A 26 -10.17 -5.35 1.93
CA ALA A 26 -10.49 -6.75 1.62
C ALA A 26 -9.25 -7.65 1.46
N SER A 27 -8.04 -7.09 1.54
CA SER A 27 -6.78 -7.83 1.38
C SER A 27 -6.06 -8.08 2.70
N ILE A 28 -6.46 -7.36 3.76
CA ILE A 28 -5.87 -7.39 5.09
C ILE A 28 -6.74 -8.17 6.09
N ARG A 29 -6.14 -8.63 7.21
CA ARG A 29 -6.87 -9.28 8.30
C ARG A 29 -7.54 -8.23 9.20
N THR A 30 -8.51 -8.63 10.02
CA THR A 30 -9.27 -7.74 10.92
C THR A 30 -8.40 -6.90 11.88
N ASN A 31 -7.17 -7.33 12.15
CA ASN A 31 -6.24 -6.63 13.04
C ASN A 31 -5.30 -5.65 12.33
N ASP A 32 -5.26 -5.67 11.00
CA ASP A 32 -4.42 -4.78 10.21
C ASP A 32 -5.14 -3.43 10.01
N ALA A 33 -4.40 -2.33 9.96
CA ALA A 33 -4.97 -0.99 9.88
C ALA A 33 -4.60 -0.29 8.57
N LEU A 34 -5.57 0.33 7.91
CA LEU A 34 -5.39 1.14 6.69
C LEU A 34 -5.64 2.62 6.99
N TYR A 35 -4.68 3.47 6.64
CA TYR A 35 -4.74 4.92 6.78
C TYR A 35 -4.62 5.60 5.43
N LEU A 36 -5.34 6.70 5.21
CA LEU A 36 -5.07 7.63 4.11
C LEU A 36 -4.11 8.69 4.63
N LEU A 37 -2.88 8.70 4.12
CA LEU A 37 -1.79 9.56 4.61
C LEU A 37 -1.64 10.82 3.76
N ASP A 38 -1.92 10.72 2.46
CA ASP A 38 -2.02 11.88 1.56
C ASP A 38 -3.19 11.67 0.60
N LYS A 39 -4.16 12.58 0.62
CA LYS A 39 -5.35 12.51 -0.23
C LYS A 39 -5.10 13.07 -1.64
N ASP A 40 -4.14 13.98 -1.77
CA ASP A 40 -3.88 14.69 -3.02
C ASP A 40 -2.98 13.81 -3.91
N ASP A 41 -2.02 13.12 -3.29
CA ASP A 41 -1.14 12.13 -3.94
C ASP A 41 -1.66 10.68 -3.85
N ALA A 42 -2.88 10.48 -3.30
CA ALA A 42 -3.51 9.18 -3.07
C ALA A 42 -2.52 8.17 -2.48
N THR A 43 -2.00 8.49 -1.29
CA THR A 43 -1.02 7.69 -0.56
C THR A 43 -1.68 7.08 0.67
N TRP A 44 -1.67 5.75 0.75
CA TRP A 44 -2.15 5.03 1.93
C TRP A 44 -0.99 4.55 2.82
N GLY A 45 -1.29 4.17 4.06
CA GLY A 45 -0.40 3.46 4.97
C GLY A 45 -1.10 2.23 5.49
N LEU A 46 -0.54 1.04 5.30
CA LEU A 46 -1.08 -0.20 5.86
C LEU A 46 -0.19 -0.70 6.99
N LEU A 47 -0.69 -0.80 8.21
CA LEU A 47 0.00 -1.45 9.33
C LEU A 47 -0.35 -2.95 9.36
N LEU A 48 0.63 -3.81 9.10
CA LEU A 48 0.45 -5.26 9.11
C LEU A 48 1.08 -5.90 10.35
N PHE A 49 0.38 -6.87 10.93
CA PHE A 49 0.91 -7.69 12.02
C PHE A 49 1.53 -9.00 11.50
N THR A 50 2.66 -8.88 10.82
CA THR A 50 3.38 -10.00 10.19
C THR A 50 4.89 -9.74 10.15
N ASP A 51 5.66 -10.67 9.58
CA ASP A 51 7.05 -10.48 9.17
C ASP A 51 7.15 -10.09 7.67
N SER A 52 8.37 -9.79 7.24
CA SER A 52 8.68 -9.44 5.84
C SER A 52 8.11 -10.42 4.80
N ASP A 53 8.05 -11.71 5.09
CA ASP A 53 7.57 -12.70 4.13
C ASP A 53 6.04 -12.70 4.04
N GLY A 54 5.34 -12.57 5.17
CA GLY A 54 3.90 -12.34 5.14
C GLY A 54 3.51 -10.99 4.53
N ALA A 55 4.33 -9.95 4.70
CA ALA A 55 4.13 -8.66 4.05
C ALA A 55 4.23 -8.78 2.53
N LYS A 56 5.21 -9.53 1.99
CA LYS A 56 5.30 -9.83 0.55
C LYS A 56 4.04 -10.50 0.01
N ILE A 57 3.45 -11.45 0.74
CA ILE A 57 2.21 -12.11 0.31
C ILE A 57 1.06 -11.09 0.21
N VAL A 58 0.96 -10.16 1.16
CA VAL A 58 -0.06 -9.10 1.13
C VAL A 58 0.18 -8.14 -0.05
N ILE A 59 1.44 -7.74 -0.28
CA ILE A 59 1.85 -6.89 -1.41
C ILE A 59 1.45 -7.52 -2.74
N GLU A 60 1.80 -8.79 -2.95
CA GLU A 60 1.47 -9.50 -4.19
C GLU A 60 -0.05 -9.62 -4.40
N ARG A 61 -0.82 -9.83 -3.32
CA ARG A 61 -2.28 -9.83 -3.40
C ARG A 61 -2.83 -8.46 -3.82
N ILE A 62 -2.28 -7.37 -3.31
CA ILE A 62 -2.68 -6.01 -3.70
C ILE A 62 -2.34 -5.77 -5.17
N LYS A 63 -1.13 -6.15 -5.61
CA LYS A 63 -0.70 -6.02 -7.02
C LYS A 63 -1.62 -6.81 -7.96
N LEU A 64 -1.97 -8.06 -7.63
CA LEU A 64 -2.88 -8.88 -8.43
C LEU A 64 -4.27 -8.26 -8.55
N LYS A 65 -4.87 -7.83 -7.43
CA LYS A 65 -6.19 -7.20 -7.49
C LYS A 65 -6.18 -5.88 -8.28
N LEU A 66 -5.06 -5.14 -8.28
CA LEU A 66 -4.94 -3.94 -9.11
C LEU A 66 -4.85 -4.27 -10.60
N GLN A 67 -4.14 -5.34 -10.96
CA GLN A 67 -4.10 -5.84 -12.34
C GLN A 67 -5.51 -6.23 -12.82
N GLU A 68 -6.26 -6.97 -12.00
CA GLU A 68 -7.66 -7.31 -12.29
C GLU A 68 -8.51 -6.05 -12.53
N LEU A 69 -8.31 -5.01 -11.71
CA LEU A 69 -9.01 -3.73 -11.85
C LEU A 69 -8.65 -3.00 -13.15
N ASN A 70 -7.37 -3.03 -13.54
CA ASN A 70 -6.89 -2.49 -14.81
C ASN A 70 -7.43 -3.24 -16.04
N ASP A 71 -7.77 -4.52 -15.90
CA ASP A 71 -8.30 -5.35 -16.99
C ASP A 71 -9.81 -5.18 -17.21
N THR A 72 -10.51 -4.54 -16.27
CA THR A 72 -11.94 -4.22 -16.38
C THR A 72 -12.24 -3.22 -17.51
N GLU A 73 -13.44 -3.31 -18.10
CA GLU A 73 -13.90 -2.37 -19.14
C GLU A 73 -13.86 -0.91 -18.70
N PHE A 74 -13.97 -0.64 -17.41
CA PHE A 74 -13.95 0.71 -16.85
C PHE A 74 -12.63 1.43 -17.14
N VAL A 75 -11.50 0.75 -16.94
CA VAL A 75 -10.16 1.31 -17.19
C VAL A 75 -9.89 1.45 -18.69
N LYS A 76 -10.34 0.48 -19.50
CA LYS A 76 -10.30 0.54 -20.97
C LYS A 76 -11.11 1.71 -21.54
N LYS A 77 -12.26 2.04 -20.94
CA LYS A 77 -13.13 3.16 -21.34
C LYS A 77 -12.46 4.53 -21.17
N TYR A 78 -11.70 4.72 -20.09
CA TYR A 78 -11.02 5.99 -19.80
C TYR A 78 -9.56 6.03 -20.29
N LYS A 79 -9.05 4.95 -20.88
CA LYS A 79 -7.65 4.81 -21.36
C LYS A 79 -6.61 5.19 -20.31
N VAL A 80 -6.91 4.94 -19.05
CA VAL A 80 -5.96 5.10 -17.94
C VAL A 80 -5.39 3.73 -17.59
N SER A 81 -4.25 3.68 -16.91
CA SER A 81 -3.74 2.47 -16.27
C SER A 81 -3.27 2.88 -14.89
N LEU A 82 -3.73 2.18 -13.87
CA LEU A 82 -3.36 2.45 -12.49
C LEU A 82 -2.03 1.75 -12.21
N GLY A 83 -1.01 2.54 -11.88
CA GLY A 83 0.24 2.05 -11.34
C GLY A 83 0.25 2.14 -9.83
N LEU A 84 0.97 1.21 -9.18
CA LEU A 84 1.20 1.23 -7.74
C LEU A 84 2.68 1.07 -7.49
N LYS A 85 3.24 1.99 -6.71
CA LYS A 85 4.51 1.77 -6.00
C LYS A 85 4.18 1.34 -4.60
N ILE A 86 4.93 0.39 -4.04
CA ILE A 86 4.75 -0.06 -2.66
C ILE A 86 6.13 -0.18 -2.01
N GLY A 87 6.34 0.55 -0.93
CA GLY A 87 7.48 0.36 -0.02
C GLY A 87 7.02 -0.40 1.21
N ALA A 88 7.86 -1.28 1.75
CA ALA A 88 7.61 -2.05 2.96
C ALA A 88 8.85 -2.06 3.85
N VAL A 89 8.66 -1.98 5.17
CA VAL A 89 9.75 -2.14 6.14
C VAL A 89 9.25 -2.90 7.35
N GLU A 90 10.03 -3.87 7.81
CA GLU A 90 9.76 -4.62 9.03
C GLU A 90 10.32 -3.90 10.25
N TYR A 91 9.48 -3.76 11.28
CA TYR A 91 9.92 -3.14 12.52
C TYR A 91 11.05 -3.93 13.20
N GLN A 92 12.19 -3.26 13.41
CA GLN A 92 13.34 -3.71 14.16
C GLN A 92 13.67 -2.70 15.26
N ALA A 93 13.59 -3.15 16.53
CA ALA A 93 13.80 -2.28 17.68
C ALA A 93 15.20 -1.64 17.75
N SER A 94 16.19 -2.21 17.07
CA SER A 94 17.56 -1.70 17.02
C SER A 94 17.77 -0.60 15.98
N THR A 95 16.86 -0.42 15.02
CA THR A 95 17.01 0.51 13.88
C THR A 95 15.90 1.56 13.81
N ILE A 96 14.86 1.43 14.63
CA ILE A 96 13.72 2.34 14.68
C ILE A 96 13.57 2.84 16.10
N GLU A 97 13.89 4.12 16.31
CA GLU A 97 13.87 4.75 17.63
C GLU A 97 12.45 5.14 18.07
N ASN A 98 11.59 5.48 17.11
CA ASN A 98 10.21 5.87 17.37
C ASN A 98 9.24 5.49 16.23
N PRO A 99 7.92 5.47 16.47
CA PRO A 99 6.93 5.10 15.46
C PRO A 99 6.89 6.01 14.21
N LEU A 100 7.35 7.26 14.29
CA LEU A 100 7.41 8.16 13.14
C LEU A 100 8.58 7.80 12.22
N ASP A 101 9.73 7.42 12.77
CA ASP A 101 10.87 6.93 11.99
C ASP A 101 10.50 5.71 11.17
N PHE A 102 9.63 4.86 11.72
CA PHE A 102 9.13 3.69 11.02
C PHE A 102 8.38 4.06 9.73
N ILE A 103 7.50 5.07 9.81
CA ILE A 103 6.76 5.61 8.67
C ILE A 103 7.74 6.23 7.66
N VAL A 104 8.74 6.98 8.12
CA VAL A 104 9.74 7.61 7.26
C VAL A 104 10.56 6.56 6.50
N GLN A 105 10.99 5.49 7.16
CA GLN A 105 11.76 4.43 6.51
C GLN A 105 10.94 3.68 5.45
N ALA A 106 9.66 3.37 5.72
CA ALA A 106 8.81 2.75 4.71
C ALA A 106 8.50 3.70 3.53
N LYS A 107 8.41 5.03 3.76
CA LYS A 107 8.32 5.99 2.65
C LYS A 107 9.57 6.00 1.78
N LYS A 108 10.77 5.90 2.37
CA LYS A 108 12.03 5.81 1.59
C LYS A 108 12.04 4.59 0.67
N GLN A 109 11.44 3.49 1.10
CA GLN A 109 11.33 2.28 0.26
C GLN A 109 10.47 2.50 -1.00
N LEU A 110 9.67 3.57 -1.10
CA LEU A 110 8.97 3.92 -2.35
C LEU A 110 9.89 4.44 -3.45
N GLU A 111 11.06 4.95 -3.07
CA GLU A 111 12.06 5.47 -4.00
C GLU A 111 12.80 4.35 -4.71
N TYR A 112 12.86 3.17 -4.08
CA TYR A 112 13.40 1.95 -4.63
C TYR A 112 12.23 1.16 -5.21
N ASP A 113 12.16 1.03 -6.53
CA ASP A 113 11.15 0.19 -7.19
C ASP A 113 11.49 -1.28 -6.86
N VAL A 114 10.92 -1.83 -5.77
CA VAL A 114 11.16 -3.21 -5.29
C VAL A 114 10.00 -4.15 -5.61
#